data_AF-A0A7W1JH88-F1
#
_entry.id   AF-A0A7W1JH88-F1
#
_cell.length_a   1.000
_cell.length_b   1.000
_cell.length_c   1.000
_cell.angle_alpha   90.00
_cell.angle_beta   90.00
_cell.angle_gamma   90.00
#
_symmetry.space_group_name_H-M   'P 1'
#
loop_
_entity.id
_entity.type
_entity.pdbx_description
1 polymer ?
#
loop_
_entity_poly.entity_id
_entity_poly.type
_entity_poly.pdbx_seq_one_letter_code
_entity_poly.pdbx_strand_id
1 'polypeptide(L)' 'MQRLRPLPKQERQRLLTSVIASGRIGTQLELLTALERSGCKVTQATVSRDIRELGIQKVRDPLGQP' A
#
# COMPACT_ATOMS: atom_id res chain seq x y z
N MET A 1 9.54 0.73 -19.59
CA MET A 1 9.47 1.23 -18.20
C MET A 1 8.07 1.80 -17.96
N GLN A 2 7.32 1.25 -17.01
CA GLN A 2 5.98 1.78 -16.69
C GLN A 2 6.11 3.21 -16.17
N ARG A 3 5.32 4.15 -16.72
CA ARG A 3 5.32 5.55 -16.26
C ARG A 3 4.63 5.64 -14.90
N LEU A 4 5.37 6.09 -13.88
CA LEU A 4 4.82 6.40 -12.56
C LEU A 4 3.91 7.62 -12.64
N ARG A 5 2.66 7.50 -12.19
CA ARG A 5 1.67 8.58 -12.18
C ARG A 5 0.91 8.60 -10.85
N PRO A 6 0.57 9.77 -10.30
CA PRO A 6 -0.33 9.84 -9.16
C PRO A 6 -1.73 9.36 -9.60
N LEU A 7 -2.35 8.50 -8.80
CA LEU A 7 -3.72 8.03 -9.04
C LEU A 7 -4.73 8.83 -8.19
N PRO A 8 -5.97 9.00 -8.66
CA PRO A 8 -7.08 9.49 -7.85
C PRO A 8 -7.21 8.68 -6.56
N LYS A 9 -7.66 9.33 -5.48
CA LYS A 9 -7.74 8.72 -4.14
C LYS A 9 -8.43 7.36 -4.14
N GLN A 10 -9.62 7.25 -4.74
CA GLN A 10 -10.40 6.02 -4.74
C GLN A 10 -9.69 4.89 -5.50
N GLU A 11 -9.08 5.20 -6.64
CA GLU A 11 -8.34 4.23 -7.45
C GLU A 11 -7.06 3.77 -6.75
N ARG A 12 -6.34 4.71 -6.12
CA ARG A 12 -5.17 4.41 -5.29
C ARG A 12 -5.53 3.52 -4.10
N GLN A 13 -6.64 3.78 -3.41
CA GLN A 13 -7.08 3.00 -2.27
C GLN A 13 -7.51 1.58 -2.66
N ARG A 14 -8.15 1.42 -3.83
CA ARG A 14 -8.42 0.09 -4.43
C ARG A 14 -7.13 -0.64 -4.76
N LEU A 15 -6.15 0.03 -5.36
CA LEU A 15 -4.86 -0.57 -5.66
C LEU A 15 -4.12 -0.97 -4.37
N LEU A 16 -4.13 -0.11 -3.36
CA LEU A 16 -3.52 -0.34 -2.05
C LEU A 16 -4.08 -1.62 -1.39
N THR A 17 -5.40 -1.76 -1.38
CA THR A 17 -6.06 -2.97 -0.83
C THR A 17 -5.73 -4.22 -1.64
N SER A 18 -5.72 -4.14 -2.98
CA SER A 18 -5.29 -5.25 -3.84
C SER A 18 -3.84 -5.66 -3.59
N VAL A 19 -2.93 -4.69 -3.44
CA VAL A 19 -1.51 -4.95 -3.14
C VAL A 19 -1.34 -5.68 -1.81
N ILE A 20 -2.02 -5.21 -0.75
CA ILE A 20 -1.98 -5.86 0.57
C ILE A 20 -2.59 -7.26 0.53
N ALA A 21 -3.66 -7.47 -0.23
CA ALA A 21 -4.27 -8.79 -0.39
C ALA A 21 -3.38 -9.77 -1.17
N SER A 22 -2.52 -9.27 -2.06
CA SER A 22 -1.71 -10.09 -2.96
C SER A 22 -0.41 -10.64 -2.34
N GLY A 23 0.00 -10.19 -1.16
CA GLY A 23 1.23 -10.66 -0.53
C GLY A 23 1.45 -10.15 0.90
N ARG A 24 2.50 -10.63 1.55
CA ARG A 24 2.91 -10.12 2.86
C ARG A 24 3.54 -8.73 2.70
N ILE A 25 2.86 -7.72 3.22
CA ILE A 25 3.36 -6.34 3.35
C ILE A 25 3.56 -6.06 4.84
N GLY A 26 4.80 -6.12 5.29
CA GLY A 26 5.19 -5.90 6.68
C GLY A 26 5.39 -4.43 7.02
N THR A 27 5.75 -3.60 6.03
CA THR A 27 6.09 -2.19 6.27
C THR A 27 5.41 -1.23 5.31
N GLN A 28 5.29 0.04 5.72
CA GLN A 28 4.78 1.10 4.83
C GLN A 28 5.71 1.35 3.64
N LEU A 29 7.01 1.09 3.80
CA LEU A 29 7.99 1.22 2.71
C LEU A 29 7.76 0.14 1.65
N GLU A 30 7.52 -1.10 2.06
CA GLU A 30 7.14 -2.17 1.13
C GLU A 30 5.84 -1.84 0.39
N LEU A 31 4.85 -1.29 1.09
CA LEU A 31 3.60 -0.86 0.45
C LEU A 31 3.83 0.24 -0.59
N LEU A 32 4.67 1.22 -0.25
CA LEU A 32 5.07 2.30 -1.16
C LEU A 32 5.72 1.74 -2.42
N THR A 33 6.72 0.86 -2.25
CA THR A 33 7.43 0.23 -3.37
C THR A 33 6.49 -0.62 -4.23
N ALA A 34 5.54 -1.33 -3.63
CA ALA A 34 4.57 -2.15 -4.37
C ALA A 34 3.58 -1.28 -5.17
N LEU A 35 3.14 -0.15 -4.61
CA LEU A 35 2.32 0.83 -5.33
C LEU A 35 3.07 1.45 -6.51
N GLU A 36 4.35 1.80 -6.32
CA GLU A 36 5.20 2.33 -7.40
C GLU A 36 5.42 1.29 -8.51
N ARG A 37 5.69 0.02 -8.15
CA ARG A 37 5.79 -1.08 -9.12
C ARG A 37 4.50 -1.31 -9.92
N SER A 38 3.36 -0.91 -9.35
CA SER A 38 2.05 -0.95 -9.99
C SER A 38 1.73 0.33 -10.78
N GLY A 39 2.70 1.24 -10.95
CA GLY A 39 2.55 2.48 -11.71
C GLY A 39 2.00 3.67 -10.91
N CYS A 40 1.78 3.53 -9.60
CA CYS A 40 1.22 4.58 -8.74
C CYS A 40 2.31 5.36 -8.01
N LYS A 41 2.45 6.66 -8.32
CA LYS A 41 3.38 7.56 -7.62
C LYS A 41 2.72 8.13 -6.37
N VAL A 42 3.25 7.80 -5.20
CA VAL A 42 2.72 8.21 -3.89
C VAL A 42 3.86 8.55 -2.93
N THR A 43 3.54 9.19 -1.80
CA THR A 43 4.50 9.42 -0.71
C THR A 43 4.11 8.60 0.51
N GLN A 44 5.04 8.45 1.46
CA GLN A 44 4.76 7.77 2.73
C GLN A 44 3.63 8.47 3.52
N ALA A 45 3.54 9.80 3.48
CA ALA A 45 2.45 10.55 4.11
C ALA A 45 1.08 10.22 3.49
N THR A 46 1.02 10.11 2.16
CA THR A 46 -0.21 9.72 1.45
C THR A 46 -0.63 8.30 1.81
N VAL A 47 0.31 7.34 1.79
CA VAL A 47 0.05 5.94 2.16
C VAL A 47 -0.42 5.85 3.61
N SER A 48 0.23 6.56 4.54
CA SER A 48 -0.16 6.60 5.95
C SER A 48 -1.60 7.12 6.15
N ARG A 49 -1.99 8.17 5.41
CA ARG A 49 -3.36 8.68 5.46
C ARG A 49 -4.36 7.68 4.88
N ASP A 50 -4.06 7.05 3.75
CA ASP A 50 -4.96 6.05 3.15
C ASP A 50 -5.14 4.81 4.06
N ILE A 51 -4.06 4.31 4.69
CA ILE A 51 -4.14 3.21 5.67
C ILE A 51 -5.10 3.57 6.80
N ARG A 52 -4.98 4.79 7.35
CA ARG A 52 -5.84 5.26 8.45
C ARG A 52 -7.30 5.39 8.01
N GLU A 53 -7.55 5.98 6.84
CA GLU A 53 -8.90 6.15 6.31
C GLU A 53 -9.58 4.83 5.94
N LEU A 54 -8.81 3.85 5.47
CA LEU A 54 -9.29 2.50 5.15
C LEU A 54 -9.42 1.59 6.36
N GLY A 55 -8.98 2.04 7.55
CA GLY A 55 -8.99 1.22 8.77
C GLY A 55 -8.07 0.00 8.70
N ILE A 56 -7.03 0.04 7.85
CA ILE A 56 -6.10 -1.09 7.68
C ILE A 56 -5.22 -1.18 8.93
N GLN A 57 -5.22 -2.36 9.55
CA GLN A 57 -4.42 -2.65 10.73
C GLN A 57 -3.46 -3.80 10.45
N LYS A 58 -2.24 -3.67 10.98
CA LYS A 58 -1.26 -4.76 10.93
C LYS A 58 -1.67 -5.82 11.95
N VAL A 59 -2.11 -6.96 11.48
CA VAL A 59 -2.34 -8.14 12.33
C VAL A 59 -1.02 -8.87 12.51
N ARG A 60 -0.76 -9.38 13.72
CA ARG A 60 0.36 -10.30 13.93
C ARG A 60 0.01 -11.59 13.20
N ASP A 61 0.90 -12.04 12.33
CA ASP A 61 0.83 -13.41 11.82
C ASP A 61 0.86 -14.36 13.03
N PRO A 62 0.01 -15.40 13.11
CA PRO A 62 0.05 -16.39 14.19
C PRO A 62 1.44 -16.99 14.43
N LEU A 63 2.33 -16.91 13.43
CA LEU A 63 3.73 -17.35 13.50
C LEU A 63 4.69 -16.30 14.11
N GLY A 64 4.17 -15.17 14.59
CA GLY A 64 4.96 -14.16 15.31
C GLY A 64 5.98 -13.41 14.47
N GLN A 65 5.94 -13.54 13.14
CA GLN A 65 6.86 -12.82 12.28
C GLN A 65 6.42 -11.36 12.12
N PRO A 66 7.35 -10.40 12.28
CA PRO A 66 7.05 -8.98 12.14
C PRO A 66 6.62 -8.61 10.72
#